data_AF-X1VEX8-F1
#
_entry.id   AF-X1VEX8-F1
#
_cell.length_a   1.000
_cell.length_b   1.000
_cell.length_c   1.000
_cell.angle_alpha   90.00
_cell.angle_beta   90.00
_cell.angle_gamma   90.00
#
_symmetry.space_group_name_H-M   'P 1'
#
loop_
_entity.id
_entity.type
_entity.pdbx_description
1 polymer ?
#
loop_
_entity_poly.entity_id
_entity_poly.type
_entity_poly.pdbx_seq_one_letter_code
_entity_poly.pdbx_strand_id
1 'polypeptide(L)'
;MNKNLLKSAILISLTAILFLVPRTSIYARSPDAGLPGAFLRFGAGARSLGMGKAYVGVSDDASATYWNSAGLTQLTQKEIVALHAILFEDTIYDFVS
;
A
#
# COMPACT_ATOMS: atom_id res chain seq x y z
N MET A 1 -44.04 -3.09 -37.21
CA MET A 1 -43.00 -2.30 -36.54
C MET A 1 -41.67 -2.49 -37.27
N ASN A 2 -41.02 -1.40 -37.70
CA ASN A 2 -39.77 -1.49 -38.48
C ASN A 2 -38.65 -2.11 -37.63
N LYS A 3 -38.05 -3.21 -38.11
CA LYS A 3 -37.01 -3.96 -37.37
C LYS A 3 -35.81 -3.09 -36.99
N ASN A 4 -35.54 -2.02 -37.74
CA ASN A 4 -34.46 -1.08 -37.45
C ASN A 4 -34.78 -0.16 -36.26
N LEU A 5 -36.05 0.27 -36.12
CA LEU A 5 -36.49 1.07 -34.97
C LEU A 5 -36.43 0.27 -33.66
N LEU A 6 -36.76 -1.02 -33.70
CA LEU A 6 -36.69 -1.90 -32.52
C LEU A 6 -35.25 -2.10 -32.04
N LYS A 7 -34.29 -2.27 -32.96
CA LYS A 7 -32.86 -2.42 -32.63
C LYS A 7 -32.29 -1.15 -32.00
N SER A 8 -32.62 0.03 -32.54
CA SER A 8 -32.17 1.31 -31.98
C SER A 8 -32.73 1.56 -30.58
N ALA A 9 -34.00 1.23 -30.33
CA ALA A 9 -34.62 1.36 -29.00
C ALA A 9 -33.95 0.45 -27.96
N ILE A 10 -33.60 -0.78 -28.33
CA ILE A 10 -32.86 -1.71 -27.46
C ILE A 10 -31.46 -1.16 -27.15
N LEU A 11 -30.76 -0.64 -28.15
CA LEU A 11 -29.41 -0.09 -27.98
C LEU A 11 -29.39 1.14 -27.06
N ILE A 12 -30.39 2.03 -27.21
CA ILE A 12 -30.57 3.22 -26.36
C ILE A 12 -30.92 2.81 -24.93
N SER A 13 -31.80 1.82 -24.75
CA SER A 13 -32.14 1.29 -23.43
C SER A 13 -30.92 0.68 -22.74
N LEU A 14 -30.12 -0.10 -23.47
CA LEU A 14 -28.92 -0.76 -22.93
C LEU A 14 -27.85 0.27 -22.52
N THR A 15 -27.66 1.32 -23.32
CA THR A 15 -26.75 2.42 -22.97
C THR A 15 -27.27 3.23 -21.79
N ALA A 16 -28.57 3.54 -21.73
CA ALA A 16 -29.16 4.22 -20.58
C ALA A 16 -29.01 3.42 -19.27
N ILE A 17 -29.20 2.10 -19.32
CA ILE A 17 -28.99 1.20 -18.16
C ILE A 17 -27.54 1.25 -17.68
N LEU A 18 -26.56 1.28 -18.60
CA LEU A 18 -25.15 1.37 -18.26
C LEU A 18 -24.79 2.69 -17.54
N PHE A 19 -25.47 3.79 -17.86
CA PHE A 19 -25.28 5.08 -17.20
C PHE A 19 -26.07 5.25 -15.88
N LEU A 20 -27.10 4.44 -15.65
CA LEU A 20 -27.89 4.44 -14.41
C LEU A 20 -27.30 3.56 -13.30
N VAL A 21 -26.29 2.74 -13.58
CA VAL A 21 -25.60 1.98 -12.52
C VAL A 21 -24.96 2.98 -11.56
N PRO A 22 -25.30 2.96 -10.26
CA PRO A 22 -24.70 3.86 -9.29
C PRO A 22 -23.20 3.63 -9.30
N ARG A 23 -22.46 4.66 -9.73
CA ARG A 23 -21.00 4.70 -9.61
C ARG A 23 -20.71 4.79 -8.12
N THR A 24 -20.53 3.65 -7.47
CA THR A 24 -20.08 3.62 -6.08
C THR A 24 -18.78 4.42 -6.02
N SER A 25 -18.77 5.44 -5.16
CA SER A 25 -17.58 6.26 -4.96
C SER A 25 -16.47 5.35 -4.44
N ILE A 26 -15.54 4.96 -5.31
CA ILE A 26 -14.30 4.31 -4.91
C ILE A 26 -13.46 5.41 -4.27
N TYR A 27 -13.62 5.61 -2.97
CA TYR A 27 -12.65 6.37 -2.21
C TYR A 27 -11.39 5.52 -2.12
N ALA A 28 -10.26 6.04 -2.60
CA ALA A 28 -8.94 5.46 -2.37
C ALA A 28 -8.51 5.67 -0.91
N ARG A 29 -9.35 5.26 0.06
CA ARG A 29 -9.05 5.36 1.48
C ARG A 29 -8.47 4.03 1.94
N SER A 30 -7.21 4.06 2.39
CA SER A 30 -6.67 2.93 3.13
C SER A 30 -7.49 2.75 4.42
N PRO A 31 -8.00 1.53 4.72
CA PRO A 31 -8.79 1.26 5.93
C PRO A 31 -8.08 1.69 7.21
N ASP A 32 -6.74 1.72 7.17
CA ASP A 32 -5.88 1.94 8.32
C ASP A 32 -5.34 3.39 8.41
N ALA A 33 -5.70 4.26 7.45
CA ALA A 33 -5.20 5.64 7.42
C ALA A 33 -5.70 6.44 8.64
N GLY A 34 -4.75 6.94 9.44
CA GLY A 34 -5.01 7.74 10.64
C GLY A 34 -5.24 6.93 11.92
N LEU A 35 -5.15 5.58 11.88
CA LEU A 35 -5.22 4.77 13.09
C LEU A 35 -3.94 4.91 13.93
N PRO A 36 -4.03 4.79 15.27
CA PRO A 36 -2.84 4.67 16.12
C PRO A 36 -1.94 3.53 15.63
N GLY A 37 -0.63 3.79 15.51
CA GLY A 37 0.31 2.80 15.03
C GLY A 37 0.38 2.64 13.50
N ALA A 38 -0.41 3.39 12.71
CA ALA A 38 -0.33 3.32 11.23
C ALA A 38 1.08 3.62 10.69
N PHE A 39 1.85 4.47 11.39
CA PHE A 39 3.25 4.78 11.07
C PHE A 39 4.16 3.53 11.14
N LEU A 40 3.84 2.54 11.98
CA LEU A 40 4.54 1.26 12.05
C LEU A 40 4.36 0.39 10.81
N ARG A 41 3.56 0.81 9.81
CA ARG A 41 3.45 0.12 8.51
C ARG A 41 4.32 0.76 7.44
N PHE A 42 5.01 1.86 7.76
CA PHE A 42 5.88 2.55 6.80
C PHE A 42 7.02 1.65 6.33
N GLY A 43 7.64 0.89 7.22
CA GLY A 43 8.82 0.06 6.95
C GLY A 43 10.07 0.64 7.61
N ALA A 44 11.11 -0.18 7.78
CA ALA A 44 12.37 0.23 8.39
C ALA A 44 13.57 -0.20 7.56
N GLY A 45 14.50 0.73 7.31
CA GLY A 45 15.72 0.50 6.53
C GLY A 45 15.56 0.72 5.02
N ALA A 46 16.58 1.33 4.39
CA ALA A 46 16.54 1.67 2.97
C ALA A 46 16.45 0.44 2.06
N ARG A 47 17.15 -0.66 2.39
CA ARG A 47 17.16 -1.91 1.62
C ARG A 47 15.77 -2.55 1.56
N SER A 48 15.13 -2.70 2.72
CA SER A 48 13.79 -3.29 2.81
C SER A 48 12.74 -2.46 2.05
N LEU A 49 12.84 -1.13 2.14
CA LEU A 49 11.97 -0.19 1.42
C LEU A 49 12.21 -0.25 -0.10
N GLY A 50 13.47 -0.34 -0.53
CA GLY A 50 13.83 -0.53 -1.94
C GLY A 50 13.31 -1.85 -2.53
N MET A 51 13.12 -2.88 -1.70
CA MET A 51 12.49 -4.14 -2.07
C MET A 51 10.95 -4.08 -2.02
N GLY A 52 10.35 -2.90 -1.88
CA GLY A 52 8.90 -2.75 -1.77
C GLY A 52 8.31 -3.42 -0.53
N LYS A 53 9.07 -3.44 0.58
CA LYS A 53 8.71 -4.09 1.87
C LYS A 53 8.74 -5.62 1.85
N ALA A 54 9.24 -6.25 0.78
CA ALA A 54 9.39 -7.70 0.68
C ALA A 54 10.69 -8.19 1.34
N TYR A 55 10.83 -8.01 2.66
CA TYR A 55 12.12 -8.21 3.36
C TYR A 55 12.14 -9.32 4.44
N VAL A 56 10.98 -9.76 4.92
CA VAL A 56 10.84 -10.66 6.09
C VAL A 56 11.73 -11.92 6.04
N GLY A 57 11.85 -12.54 4.87
CA GLY A 57 12.64 -13.77 4.68
C GLY A 57 14.15 -13.56 4.53
N VAL A 58 14.60 -12.33 4.27
CA VAL A 58 16.01 -11.98 4.04
C VAL A 58 16.48 -10.90 5.02
N SER A 59 15.83 -10.83 6.17
CA SER A 59 16.08 -9.82 7.20
C SER A 59 17.37 -10.12 7.95
N ASP A 60 18.51 -9.78 7.35
CA ASP A 60 19.86 -10.18 7.76
C ASP A 60 20.77 -9.00 8.18
N ASP A 61 20.18 -7.85 8.54
CA ASP A 61 20.89 -6.66 9.03
C ASP A 61 20.24 -6.09 10.32
N ALA A 62 20.79 -5.00 10.86
CA ALA A 62 20.25 -4.31 12.04
C ALA A 62 18.74 -3.99 11.96
N SER A 63 18.14 -3.85 10.77
CA SER A 63 16.69 -3.61 10.64
C SER A 63 15.83 -4.83 10.99
N ALA A 64 16.44 -5.97 11.29
CA ALA A 64 15.75 -7.21 11.65
C ALA A 64 14.88 -7.10 12.91
N THR A 65 15.18 -6.17 13.82
CA THR A 65 14.31 -5.87 14.97
C THR A 65 12.89 -5.46 14.57
N TYR A 66 12.73 -4.86 13.38
CA TYR A 66 11.45 -4.43 12.85
C TYR A 66 10.78 -5.48 11.96
N TRP A 67 11.56 -6.23 11.16
CA TRP A 67 11.03 -7.18 10.16
C TRP A 67 10.90 -8.62 10.67
N ASN A 68 11.95 -9.13 11.32
CA ASN A 68 12.02 -10.50 11.82
C ASN A 68 13.19 -10.66 12.80
N SER A 69 12.94 -10.58 14.11
CA SER A 69 13.99 -10.65 15.13
C SER A 69 14.78 -11.97 15.14
N ALA A 70 14.25 -13.05 14.57
CA ALA A 70 15.02 -14.29 14.40
C ALA A 70 16.23 -14.10 13.47
N GLY A 71 16.15 -13.14 12.54
CA GLY A 71 17.23 -12.76 11.64
C GLY A 71 18.45 -12.16 12.34
N LEU A 72 18.29 -11.61 13.55
CA LEU A 72 19.41 -11.09 14.36
C LEU A 72 20.46 -12.16 14.67
N THR A 73 20.06 -13.44 14.68
CA THR A 73 20.99 -14.57 14.88
C THR A 73 21.97 -14.76 13.72
N GLN A 74 21.71 -14.16 12.56
CA GLN A 74 22.57 -14.22 11.38
C GLN A 74 23.64 -13.13 11.36
N LEU A 75 23.53 -12.12 12.24
CA LEU A 75 24.50 -11.03 12.32
C LEU A 75 25.83 -11.53 12.88
N THR A 76 26.91 -11.28 12.16
CA THR A 76 28.27 -11.68 12.55
C THR A 76 29.03 -10.57 13.27
N GLN A 77 28.49 -9.35 13.26
CA GLN A 77 29.05 -8.15 13.89
C GLN A 77 27.93 -7.27 14.47
N LYS A 78 28.34 -6.29 15.27
CA LYS A 78 27.42 -5.25 15.76
C LYS A 78 27.11 -4.29 14.62
N GLU A 79 25.84 -4.04 14.39
CA GLU A 79 25.34 -3.14 13.36
C GLU A 79 24.41 -2.11 13.99
N ILE A 80 24.35 -0.93 13.37
CA ILE A 80 23.40 0.13 13.72
C ILE A 80 22.83 0.65 12.40
N VAL A 81 21.51 0.82 12.36
CA VAL A 81 20.81 1.44 11.24
C VAL A 81 19.95 2.59 11.73
N ALA A 82 19.96 3.70 10.97
CA ALA A 82 19.06 4.82 11.19
C ALA A 82 18.36 5.16 9.87
N LEU A 83 17.09 5.54 9.96
CA LEU A 83 16.25 5.98 8.85
C LEU A 83 15.59 7.29 9.26
N HIS A 84 15.63 8.26 8.36
CA HIS A 84 14.87 9.50 8.42
C HIS A 84 14.05 9.61 7.13
N ALA A 85 12.74 9.74 7.26
CA ALA A 85 11.83 9.86 6.12
C ALA A 85 10.85 11.01 6.33
N ILE A 86 10.77 11.88 5.32
CA ILE A 86 9.74 12.91 5.22
C ILE A 86 8.55 12.30 4.45
N LEU A 87 7.38 12.31 5.08
CA LEU A 87 6.14 11.76 4.56
C LEU A 87 5.24 12.88 4.02
N PHE A 88 4.00 12.52 3.69
CA PHE A 88 2.98 13.49 3.30
C PHE A 88 2.75 14.52 4.44
N GLU A 89 2.40 15.76 4.06
CA GLU A 89 2.22 16.88 5.00
C GLU A 89 3.44 17.14 5.90
N ASP A 90 4.65 16.94 5.37
CA ASP A 90 5.93 17.15 6.07
C ASP A 90 6.05 16.37 7.40
N THR A 91 5.27 15.30 7.55
CA THR A 91 5.34 14.46 8.74
C THR A 91 6.65 13.66 8.72
N ILE A 92 7.31 13.56 9.87
CA ILE A 92 8.60 12.86 9.97
C ILE A 92 8.38 11.46 10.55
N TYR A 93 9.02 10.46 9.92
CA TYR A 93 9.17 9.11 10.46
C TYR A 93 10.64 8.79 10.62
N ASP A 94 11.05 8.53 11.87
CA ASP A 94 12.39 8.13 12.22
C ASP A 94 12.39 6.69 12.77
N PHE A 95 13.43 5.94 12.43
CA PHE A 95 13.67 4.60 12.95
C PHE A 95 15.16 4.42 13.26
N VAL A 96 15.45 3.78 14.39
CA VAL A 96 16.81 3.42 14.80
C VAL A 96 16.78 2.00 15.36
N SER A 97 17.76 1.18 14.98
CA SER A 97 17.98 -0.15 15.52
C SER A 97 19.46 -0.51 15.57
#